data_AF-A0A7Y2XK96-F1
#
_entry.id   AF-A0A7Y2XK96-F1
#
_cell.length_a   1.000
_cell.length_b   1.000
_cell.length_c   1.000
_cell.angle_alpha   90.00
_cell.angle_beta   90.00
_cell.angle_gamma   90.00
#
_symmetry.space_group_name_H-M   'P 1'
#
loop_
_entity.id
_entity.type
_entity.pdbx_description
1 polymer ?
#
loop_
_entity_poly.entity_id
_entity_poly.type
_entity_poly.pdbx_seq_one_letter_code
_entity_poly.pdbx_strand_id
1 'polypeptide(L)'
;AEAQKATLTDIEVEVVPGLLAGQKTIPVDAAGCYVPGGRYSHIASAIMTVTTAKVAGCNHIVACSPPRPGVGVAPAIVYAAHVCGADKIMAMGGVQGVAAMTFGLFGLPPANILVGPGNQFVAEAKRILFGRVGIDMFAGPTDSLVLADKTADPFIVATDLVSQAEHGYNSPVWLVTDDRAMAEKVMELVPGLIADLPELNSENAAAAWRDYAEVILCADREEMAKTSDAYAPEHLTVQAEDLDWWLETLNCYGSLFLGEETTVSYGDKASGTNHVLPTSRAATYTGGLSVHKYMKIVTWQRATREGSKDVAIATARISRLEGMEGHARAADVRLAKYFPGENFDLTAVEE
;
A
#
# COMPACT_ATOMS: atom_id res chain seq x y z
N ALA A 1 11.35 4.53 -5.46
CA ALA A 1 10.76 3.53 -6.38
C ALA A 1 11.80 2.59 -7.00
N GLU A 2 12.83 3.08 -7.71
CA GLU A 2 13.83 2.21 -8.36
C GLU A 2 14.59 1.34 -7.36
N ALA A 3 15.00 1.93 -6.22
CA ALA A 3 15.62 1.20 -5.12
C ALA A 3 14.74 0.04 -4.61
N GLN A 4 13.43 0.26 -4.44
CA GLN A 4 12.49 -0.80 -4.08
C GLN A 4 12.35 -1.86 -5.19
N LYS A 5 12.46 -1.47 -6.47
CA LYS A 5 12.39 -2.44 -7.57
C LYS A 5 13.65 -3.31 -7.61
N ALA A 6 14.80 -2.75 -7.24
CA ALA A 6 16.07 -3.47 -7.18
C ALA A 6 16.09 -4.58 -6.12
N THR A 7 15.18 -4.57 -5.13
CA THR A 7 15.07 -5.65 -4.14
C THR A 7 14.30 -6.86 -4.66
N LEU A 8 13.65 -6.76 -5.84
CA LEU A 8 12.92 -7.86 -6.46
C LEU A 8 13.87 -8.71 -7.29
N THR A 9 14.23 -9.88 -6.76
CA THR A 9 15.10 -10.85 -7.43
C THR A 9 14.32 -12.08 -7.87
N ASP A 10 14.59 -12.52 -9.10
CA ASP A 10 14.10 -13.80 -9.59
C ASP A 10 14.88 -14.93 -8.92
N ILE A 11 14.22 -16.05 -8.64
CA ILE A 11 14.85 -17.23 -8.05
C ILE A 11 14.74 -18.43 -8.99
N GLU A 12 15.76 -19.29 -8.98
CA GLU A 12 15.76 -20.60 -9.62
C GLU A 12 16.40 -21.59 -8.64
N VAL A 13 15.72 -22.72 -8.43
CA VAL A 13 16.16 -23.80 -7.55
C VAL A 13 15.99 -25.13 -8.26
N GLU A 14 16.97 -26.02 -8.11
CA GLU A 14 16.83 -27.42 -8.50
C GLU A 14 16.20 -28.19 -7.34
N VAL A 15 14.95 -28.62 -7.53
CA VAL A 15 14.17 -29.29 -6.48
C VAL A 15 14.60 -30.74 -6.34
N VAL A 16 14.76 -31.42 -7.47
CA VAL A 16 15.40 -32.72 -7.63
C VAL A 16 16.25 -32.68 -8.90
N PRO A 17 17.26 -33.54 -9.07
CA PRO A 17 18.12 -33.53 -10.25
C PRO A 17 17.30 -33.53 -11.55
N GLY A 18 17.46 -32.48 -12.36
CA GLY A 18 16.74 -32.30 -13.62
C GLY A 18 15.33 -31.69 -13.50
N LEU A 19 14.85 -31.30 -12.32
CA LEU A 19 13.63 -30.52 -12.14
C LEU A 19 13.94 -29.18 -11.48
N LEU A 20 13.83 -28.12 -12.27
CA LEU A 20 14.00 -26.74 -11.84
C LEU A 20 12.63 -26.13 -11.54
N ALA A 21 12.56 -25.37 -10.46
CA ALA A 21 11.46 -24.47 -10.17
C ALA A 21 12.02 -23.07 -9.94
N GLY A 22 11.21 -22.06 -10.19
CA GLY A 22 11.65 -20.69 -9.98
C GLY A 22 10.50 -19.72 -9.84
N GLN A 23 10.88 -18.48 -9.59
CA GLN A 23 10.01 -17.34 -9.47
C GLN A 23 10.46 -16.27 -10.45
N LYS A 24 9.50 -15.61 -11.08
CA LYS A 24 9.72 -14.45 -11.92
C LYS A 24 8.85 -13.29 -11.46
N THR A 25 9.42 -12.09 -11.48
CA THR A 25 8.70 -10.86 -11.16
C THR A 25 8.29 -10.14 -12.45
N ILE A 26 6.98 -9.95 -12.66
CA ILE A 26 6.42 -9.40 -13.91
C ILE A 26 5.51 -8.22 -13.59
N PRO A 27 5.72 -7.00 -14.12
CA PRO A 27 4.79 -5.91 -13.88
C PRO A 27 3.41 -6.20 -14.49
N VAL A 28 2.39 -5.59 -13.93
CA VAL A 28 1.09 -5.47 -14.59
C VAL A 28 1.22 -4.57 -15.83
N ASP A 29 0.31 -4.75 -16.78
CA ASP A 29 0.40 -4.06 -18.07
C ASP A 29 -0.15 -2.62 -17.98
N ALA A 30 -1.33 -2.46 -17.37
CA ALA A 30 -2.03 -1.19 -17.27
C ALA A 30 -2.33 -0.77 -15.81
N ALA A 31 -2.05 0.49 -15.47
CA ALA A 31 -2.30 1.09 -14.16
C ALA A 31 -3.24 2.30 -14.27
N GLY A 32 -4.31 2.30 -13.47
CA GLY A 32 -5.19 3.45 -13.27
C GLY A 32 -4.82 4.22 -12.00
N CYS A 33 -4.34 5.44 -12.14
CA CYS A 33 -3.90 6.31 -11.06
C CYS A 33 -4.97 7.37 -10.76
N TYR A 34 -5.69 7.21 -9.66
CA TYR A 34 -6.63 8.24 -9.20
C TYR A 34 -5.90 9.32 -8.42
N VAL A 35 -6.05 10.58 -8.84
CA VAL A 35 -5.42 11.74 -8.21
C VAL A 35 -6.52 12.65 -7.67
N PRO A 36 -6.69 12.73 -6.33
CA PRO A 36 -7.70 13.59 -5.74
C PRO A 36 -7.60 15.05 -6.20
N GLY A 37 -8.77 15.61 -6.44
CA GLY A 37 -8.98 17.03 -6.67
C GLY A 37 -10.31 17.44 -6.05
N GLY A 38 -10.65 18.72 -6.16
CA GLY A 38 -11.85 19.27 -5.51
C GLY A 38 -11.44 20.31 -4.49
N ARG A 39 -11.64 20.04 -3.19
CA ARG A 39 -11.30 20.96 -2.08
C ARG A 39 -9.82 21.35 -2.12
N TYR A 40 -8.94 20.36 -2.19
CA TYR A 40 -7.49 20.53 -2.34
C TYR A 40 -7.00 19.92 -3.66
N SER A 41 -5.96 20.51 -4.25
CA SER A 41 -5.31 19.98 -5.45
C SER A 41 -4.09 19.15 -5.03
N HIS A 42 -4.21 17.82 -5.03
CA HIS A 42 -3.15 16.94 -4.52
C HIS A 42 -2.08 16.67 -5.60
N ILE A 43 -1.19 17.65 -5.80
CA ILE A 43 -0.10 17.58 -6.79
C ILE A 43 0.82 16.38 -6.49
N ALA A 44 1.20 16.19 -5.23
CA ALA A 44 2.06 15.10 -4.80
C ALA A 44 1.47 13.72 -5.14
N SER A 45 0.14 13.54 -5.04
CA SER A 45 -0.50 12.26 -5.35
C SER A 45 -0.34 11.85 -6.81
N ALA A 46 -0.24 12.81 -7.75
CA ALA A 46 0.11 12.49 -9.13
C ALA A 46 1.52 11.91 -9.24
N ILE A 47 2.48 12.51 -8.52
CA ILE A 47 3.86 12.04 -8.48
C ILE A 47 3.93 10.64 -7.87
N MET A 48 3.34 10.44 -6.70
CA MET A 48 3.39 9.19 -5.94
C MET A 48 2.75 8.01 -6.68
N THR A 49 1.65 8.24 -7.42
CA THR A 49 0.95 7.17 -8.14
C THR A 49 1.59 6.88 -9.51
N VAL A 50 1.82 7.92 -10.32
CA VAL A 50 2.28 7.76 -11.71
C VAL A 50 3.76 7.32 -11.76
N THR A 51 4.63 7.94 -10.96
CA THR A 51 6.07 7.61 -10.96
C THR A 51 6.30 6.16 -10.54
N THR A 52 5.56 5.70 -9.54
CA THR A 52 5.68 4.32 -9.03
C THR A 52 5.25 3.30 -10.09
N ALA A 53 4.14 3.55 -10.79
CA ALA A 53 3.70 2.72 -11.91
C ALA A 53 4.72 2.73 -13.07
N LYS A 54 5.30 3.89 -13.39
CA LYS A 54 6.30 4.04 -14.45
C LYS A 54 7.56 3.24 -14.16
N VAL A 55 8.08 3.35 -12.94
CA VAL A 55 9.27 2.62 -12.51
C VAL A 55 9.01 1.10 -12.45
N ALA A 56 7.83 0.67 -12.01
CA ALA A 56 7.44 -0.74 -12.04
C ALA A 56 7.54 -1.31 -13.47
N GLY A 57 7.24 -0.50 -14.49
CA GLY A 57 7.32 -0.88 -15.89
C GLY A 57 5.94 -1.18 -16.49
N CYS A 58 4.89 -0.53 -15.99
CA CYS A 58 3.57 -0.58 -16.62
C CYS A 58 3.65 0.06 -18.01
N ASN A 59 3.07 -0.59 -19.02
CA ASN A 59 3.05 -0.10 -20.40
C ASN A 59 2.01 0.99 -20.63
N HIS A 60 0.95 0.99 -19.82
CA HIS A 60 -0.16 1.93 -19.95
C HIS A 60 -0.53 2.54 -18.59
N ILE A 61 -0.30 3.84 -18.43
CA ILE A 61 -0.54 4.57 -17.19
C ILE A 61 -1.55 5.68 -17.46
N VAL A 62 -2.69 5.60 -16.77
CA VAL A 62 -3.75 6.61 -16.88
C VAL A 62 -3.84 7.36 -15.56
N ALA A 63 -3.71 8.68 -15.59
CA ALA A 63 -4.02 9.54 -14.45
C ALA A 63 -5.45 10.08 -14.57
N CYS A 64 -6.24 10.01 -13.50
CA CYS A 64 -7.63 10.45 -13.48
C CYS A 64 -7.81 11.46 -12.35
N SER A 65 -8.30 12.66 -12.65
CA SER A 65 -8.51 13.71 -11.65
C SER A 65 -9.75 14.56 -11.96
N PRO A 66 -10.58 14.92 -10.96
CA PRO A 66 -11.81 15.66 -11.18
C PRO A 66 -11.53 17.08 -11.72
N PRO A 67 -12.25 17.53 -12.78
CA PRO A 67 -12.13 18.88 -13.29
C PRO A 67 -12.90 19.90 -12.42
N ARG A 68 -12.46 21.16 -12.44
CA ARG A 68 -13.17 22.31 -11.86
C ARG A 68 -13.84 23.14 -12.99
N PRO A 69 -15.03 23.72 -12.74
CA PRO A 69 -15.70 24.58 -13.73
C PRO A 69 -14.78 25.71 -14.23
N GLY A 70 -14.72 25.90 -15.55
CA GLY A 70 -13.90 26.93 -16.19
C GLY A 70 -12.38 26.70 -16.19
N VAL A 71 -11.88 25.69 -15.47
CA VAL A 71 -10.44 25.38 -15.36
C VAL A 71 -10.10 24.01 -15.97
N GLY A 72 -10.96 23.01 -15.79
CA GLY A 72 -10.60 21.62 -16.05
C GLY A 72 -9.81 21.02 -14.88
N VAL A 73 -8.93 20.05 -15.15
CA VAL A 73 -8.02 19.52 -14.12
C VAL A 73 -7.03 20.61 -13.72
N ALA A 74 -6.67 20.68 -12.44
CA ALA A 74 -5.70 21.67 -11.96
C ALA A 74 -4.40 21.58 -12.79
N PRO A 75 -3.89 22.69 -13.36
CA PRO A 75 -2.72 22.65 -14.25
C PRO A 75 -1.48 21.99 -13.64
N ALA A 76 -1.26 22.18 -12.33
CA ALA A 76 -0.15 21.55 -11.62
C ALA A 76 -0.28 20.02 -11.52
N ILE A 77 -1.50 19.48 -11.40
CA ILE A 77 -1.74 18.03 -11.44
C ILE A 77 -1.45 17.48 -12.85
N VAL A 78 -1.90 18.19 -13.89
CA VAL A 78 -1.63 17.80 -15.29
C VAL A 78 -0.12 17.79 -15.56
N TYR A 79 0.58 18.84 -15.14
CA TYR A 79 2.03 18.95 -15.28
C TYR A 79 2.76 17.81 -14.54
N ALA A 80 2.43 17.58 -13.26
CA ALA A 80 3.03 16.51 -12.47
C ALA A 80 2.79 15.13 -13.09
N ALA A 81 1.55 14.81 -13.47
CA ALA A 81 1.21 13.54 -14.12
C ALA A 81 1.97 13.35 -15.45
N HIS A 82 2.10 14.41 -16.26
CA HIS A 82 2.84 14.36 -17.51
C HIS A 82 4.34 14.10 -17.28
N VAL A 83 4.98 14.88 -16.40
CA VAL A 83 6.41 14.73 -16.08
C VAL A 83 6.72 13.35 -15.50
N CYS A 84 5.82 12.81 -14.67
CA CYS A 84 5.97 11.48 -14.08
C CYS A 84 5.69 10.32 -15.07
N GLY A 85 5.21 10.62 -16.29
CA GLY A 85 5.09 9.65 -17.36
C GLY A 85 3.71 9.01 -17.51
N ALA A 86 2.63 9.70 -17.16
CA ALA A 86 1.28 9.28 -17.51
C ALA A 86 1.08 9.32 -19.04
N ASP A 87 0.57 8.23 -19.62
CA ASP A 87 0.30 8.15 -21.06
C ASP A 87 -0.99 8.89 -21.43
N LYS A 88 -2.00 8.83 -20.53
CA LYS A 88 -3.24 9.59 -20.67
C LYS A 88 -3.63 10.25 -19.35
N ILE A 89 -4.21 11.45 -19.46
CA ILE A 89 -4.75 12.19 -18.33
C ILE A 89 -6.24 12.43 -18.58
N MET A 90 -7.10 11.89 -17.72
CA MET A 90 -8.55 12.02 -17.79
C MET A 90 -9.05 13.11 -16.86
N ALA A 91 -9.75 14.08 -17.44
CA ALA A 91 -10.52 15.10 -16.72
C ALA A 91 -11.84 14.53 -16.18
N MET A 92 -11.73 13.59 -15.26
CA MET A 92 -12.84 12.86 -14.65
C MET A 92 -12.45 12.48 -13.22
N GLY A 93 -13.39 12.43 -12.28
CA GLY A 93 -13.14 11.95 -10.92
C GLY A 93 -14.28 11.11 -10.40
N GLY A 94 -14.28 10.80 -9.11
CA GLY A 94 -15.33 10.01 -8.46
C GLY A 94 -15.44 8.58 -9.00
N VAL A 95 -16.60 7.95 -8.73
CA VAL A 95 -16.91 6.57 -9.12
C VAL A 95 -16.80 6.36 -10.64
N GLN A 96 -17.22 7.33 -11.43
CA GLN A 96 -17.15 7.28 -12.89
C GLN A 96 -15.71 7.26 -13.41
N GLY A 97 -14.78 7.97 -12.75
CA GLY A 97 -13.36 7.91 -13.10
C GLY A 97 -12.75 6.54 -12.81
N VAL A 98 -13.08 5.98 -11.64
CA VAL A 98 -12.68 4.61 -11.24
C VAL A 98 -13.23 3.58 -12.24
N ALA A 99 -14.51 3.67 -12.60
CA ALA A 99 -15.14 2.79 -13.57
C ALA A 99 -14.51 2.94 -14.97
N ALA A 100 -14.26 4.17 -15.43
CA ALA A 100 -13.66 4.42 -16.74
C ALA A 100 -12.28 3.76 -16.89
N MET A 101 -11.43 3.85 -15.87
CA MET A 101 -10.13 3.17 -15.85
C MET A 101 -10.28 1.65 -15.80
N THR A 102 -11.20 1.15 -14.98
CA THR A 102 -11.44 -0.30 -14.82
C THR A 102 -11.86 -0.97 -16.11
N PHE A 103 -12.79 -0.35 -16.84
CA PHE A 103 -13.39 -0.93 -18.04
C PHE A 103 -12.69 -0.52 -19.33
N GLY A 104 -11.63 0.29 -19.28
CA GLY A 104 -10.92 0.74 -20.47
C GLY A 104 -11.77 1.64 -21.37
N LEU A 105 -12.48 2.61 -20.79
CA LEU A 105 -13.31 3.53 -21.55
C LEU A 105 -12.48 4.62 -22.23
N PHE A 106 -13.06 5.29 -23.23
CA PHE A 106 -12.42 6.42 -23.94
C PHE A 106 -11.07 6.05 -24.60
N GLY A 107 -10.99 4.82 -25.13
CA GLY A 107 -9.81 4.31 -25.83
C GLY A 107 -8.64 4.00 -24.90
N LEU A 108 -8.91 3.68 -23.63
CA LEU A 108 -7.95 3.16 -22.67
C LEU A 108 -7.92 1.62 -22.72
N PRO A 109 -6.80 0.97 -22.42
CA PRO A 109 -6.84 -0.42 -22.01
C PRO A 109 -7.51 -0.54 -20.63
N PRO A 110 -8.24 -1.64 -20.34
CA PRO A 110 -8.70 -1.93 -18.99
C PRO A 110 -7.53 -1.99 -18.02
N ALA A 111 -7.60 -1.24 -16.91
CA ALA A 111 -6.56 -1.27 -15.90
C ALA A 111 -6.46 -2.67 -15.25
N ASN A 112 -5.23 -3.11 -14.96
CA ASN A 112 -4.99 -4.29 -14.13
C ASN A 112 -5.01 -3.94 -12.64
N ILE A 113 -4.59 -2.72 -12.29
CA ILE A 113 -4.60 -2.21 -10.92
C ILE A 113 -5.09 -0.76 -10.89
N LEU A 114 -5.87 -0.43 -9.87
CA LEU A 114 -6.23 0.95 -9.52
C LEU A 114 -5.50 1.39 -8.27
N VAL A 115 -4.89 2.56 -8.32
CA VAL A 115 -4.11 3.13 -7.22
C VAL A 115 -4.53 4.55 -6.89
N GLY A 116 -4.11 5.04 -5.72
CA GLY A 116 -4.27 6.42 -5.29
C GLY A 116 -5.44 6.62 -4.32
N PRO A 117 -5.33 7.58 -3.39
CA PRO A 117 -6.35 7.82 -2.38
C PRO A 117 -7.57 8.47 -3.02
N GLY A 118 -8.67 8.54 -2.28
CA GLY A 118 -9.87 9.24 -2.70
C GLY A 118 -10.86 9.35 -1.57
N ASN A 119 -11.95 10.09 -1.78
CA ASN A 119 -13.02 10.12 -0.79
C ASN A 119 -13.70 8.75 -0.65
N GLN A 120 -14.60 8.63 0.33
CA GLN A 120 -15.36 7.41 0.62
C GLN A 120 -16.03 6.76 -0.62
N PHE A 121 -16.48 7.56 -1.60
CA PHE A 121 -17.12 7.03 -2.81
C PHE A 121 -16.10 6.37 -3.75
N VAL A 122 -14.91 6.95 -3.88
CA VAL A 122 -13.81 6.36 -4.66
C VAL A 122 -13.32 5.09 -3.98
N ALA A 123 -13.16 5.12 -2.66
CA ALA A 123 -12.76 3.96 -1.86
C ALA A 123 -13.77 2.81 -2.00
N GLU A 124 -15.07 3.10 -1.90
CA GLU A 124 -16.12 2.08 -2.05
C GLU A 124 -16.23 1.57 -3.49
N ALA A 125 -16.06 2.43 -4.49
CA ALA A 125 -16.01 1.99 -5.89
C ALA A 125 -14.85 1.01 -6.13
N LYS A 126 -13.66 1.29 -5.57
CA LYS A 126 -12.52 0.36 -5.60
C LYS A 126 -12.86 -0.96 -4.90
N ARG A 127 -13.56 -0.93 -3.76
CA ARG A 127 -13.98 -2.13 -3.01
C ARG A 127 -14.91 -3.02 -3.80
N ILE A 128 -15.95 -2.43 -4.40
CA ILE A 128 -16.92 -3.17 -5.22
C ILE A 128 -16.25 -3.81 -6.45
N LEU A 129 -15.24 -3.16 -7.01
CA LEU A 129 -14.54 -3.62 -8.22
C LEU A 129 -13.37 -4.56 -7.93
N PHE A 130 -12.94 -4.69 -6.68
CA PHE A 130 -11.84 -5.57 -6.32
C PHE A 130 -12.15 -7.03 -6.70
N GLY A 131 -11.16 -7.72 -7.25
CA GLY A 131 -11.29 -9.07 -7.83
C GLY A 131 -11.56 -9.06 -9.33
N ARG A 132 -12.25 -8.02 -9.85
CA ARG A 132 -12.27 -7.74 -11.30
C ARG A 132 -11.01 -6.98 -11.72
N VAL A 133 -10.59 -6.03 -10.91
CA VAL A 133 -9.35 -5.26 -11.04
C VAL A 133 -8.60 -5.32 -9.72
N GLY A 134 -7.27 -5.33 -9.77
CA GLY A 134 -6.46 -5.16 -8.58
C GLY A 134 -6.65 -3.76 -7.99
N ILE A 135 -6.40 -3.61 -6.70
CA ILE A 135 -6.30 -2.31 -6.05
C ILE A 135 -5.04 -2.28 -5.18
N ASP A 136 -4.55 -1.09 -4.90
CA ASP A 136 -3.45 -0.87 -3.96
C ASP A 136 -3.83 -1.24 -2.52
N MET A 137 -4.84 -0.55 -1.99
CA MET A 137 -5.41 -0.69 -0.66
C MET A 137 -6.71 0.10 -0.54
N PHE A 138 -7.44 -0.09 0.57
CA PHE A 138 -8.55 0.77 0.93
C PHE A 138 -8.03 1.98 1.71
N ALA A 139 -8.30 3.18 1.20
CA ALA A 139 -8.06 4.42 1.91
C ALA A 139 -9.39 4.93 2.49
N GLY A 140 -9.46 5.01 3.82
CA GLY A 140 -10.40 5.82 4.59
C GLY A 140 -9.87 7.24 4.83
N PRO A 141 -10.40 7.95 5.84
CA PRO A 141 -9.90 9.25 6.27
C PRO A 141 -8.44 9.17 6.70
N THR A 142 -7.66 10.22 6.43
CA THR A 142 -6.27 10.33 6.86
C THR A 142 -6.19 10.28 8.39
N ASP A 143 -5.28 9.47 8.92
CA ASP A 143 -5.03 9.33 10.36
C ASP A 143 -3.54 9.46 10.71
N SER A 144 -3.21 9.94 11.91
CA SER A 144 -1.82 10.17 12.32
C SER A 144 -1.62 10.00 13.82
N LEU A 145 -0.49 9.40 14.20
CA LEU A 145 -0.09 9.20 15.59
C LEU A 145 1.31 9.79 15.81
N VAL A 146 1.48 10.52 16.90
CA VAL A 146 2.78 10.98 17.40
C VAL A 146 3.10 10.26 18.71
N LEU A 147 4.22 9.53 18.73
CA LEU A 147 4.87 9.03 19.93
C LEU A 147 5.85 10.10 20.40
N ALA A 148 5.63 10.65 21.59
CA ALA A 148 6.49 11.69 22.17
C ALA A 148 6.94 11.29 23.57
N ASP A 149 8.24 11.20 23.82
CA ASP A 149 8.75 11.05 25.18
C ASP A 149 8.95 12.42 25.86
N LYS A 150 9.41 12.40 27.12
CA LYS A 150 9.69 13.61 27.91
C LYS A 150 10.73 14.58 27.30
N THR A 151 11.48 14.17 26.28
CA THR A 151 12.55 14.98 25.65
C THR A 151 12.07 15.74 24.42
N ALA A 152 10.92 15.37 23.86
CA ALA A 152 10.34 16.05 22.69
C ALA A 152 9.99 17.51 22.99
N ASP A 153 9.93 18.34 21.95
CA ASP A 153 9.35 19.68 22.04
C ASP A 153 7.82 19.63 21.92
N PRO A 154 7.05 19.98 22.97
CA PRO A 154 5.59 19.95 22.92
C PRO A 154 4.99 20.88 21.86
N PHE A 155 5.69 21.95 21.46
CA PHE A 155 5.25 22.83 20.39
C PHE A 155 5.34 22.15 19.02
N ILE A 156 6.41 21.40 18.76
CA ILE A 156 6.58 20.65 17.51
C ILE A 156 5.57 19.50 17.45
N VAL A 157 5.40 18.74 18.54
CA VAL A 157 4.37 17.69 18.65
C VAL A 157 2.97 18.25 18.36
N ALA A 158 2.60 19.36 19.00
CA ALA A 158 1.30 20.00 18.78
C ALA A 158 1.12 20.48 17.33
N THR A 159 2.18 21.01 16.72
CA THR A 159 2.17 21.47 15.32
C THR A 159 1.99 20.30 14.34
N ASP A 160 2.69 19.18 14.57
CA ASP A 160 2.55 17.97 13.75
C ASP A 160 1.11 17.41 13.81
N LEU A 161 0.51 17.34 15.01
CA LEU A 161 -0.88 16.91 15.17
C LEU A 161 -1.85 17.83 14.40
N VAL A 162 -1.70 19.15 14.54
CA VAL A 162 -2.56 20.12 13.84
C VAL A 162 -2.39 20.04 12.32
N SER A 163 -1.18 19.76 11.82
CA SER A 163 -0.91 19.61 10.39
C SER A 163 -1.71 18.46 9.74
N GLN A 164 -2.02 17.41 10.51
CA GLN A 164 -2.79 16.27 10.01
C GLN A 164 -4.29 16.45 10.25
N ALA A 165 -4.68 17.09 11.35
CA ALA A 165 -6.08 17.40 11.66
C ALA A 165 -6.75 18.26 10.58
N GLU A 166 -6.00 19.13 9.88
CA GLU A 166 -6.59 19.99 8.84
C GLU A 166 -7.03 19.25 7.56
N HIS A 167 -6.60 18.00 7.36
CA HIS A 167 -6.94 17.22 6.16
C HIS A 167 -8.46 17.04 5.98
N GLY A 168 -9.21 16.92 7.09
CA GLY A 168 -10.66 16.83 7.06
C GLY A 168 -11.27 16.78 8.46
N TYR A 169 -12.54 17.15 8.57
CA TYR A 169 -13.31 17.13 9.82
C TYR A 169 -13.38 15.76 10.52
N ASN A 170 -12.98 14.69 9.83
CA ASN A 170 -13.00 13.30 10.28
C ASN A 170 -11.61 12.66 10.24
N SER A 171 -10.53 13.44 10.33
CA SER A 171 -9.15 12.98 10.38
C SER A 171 -8.69 12.77 11.83
N PRO A 172 -8.55 11.52 12.31
CA PRO A 172 -8.07 11.25 13.66
C PRO A 172 -6.61 11.64 13.84
N VAL A 173 -6.28 12.21 14.99
CA VAL A 173 -4.91 12.52 15.40
C VAL A 173 -4.68 12.07 16.84
N TRP A 174 -3.58 11.39 17.10
CA TRP A 174 -3.33 10.77 18.40
C TRP A 174 -1.95 11.16 18.94
N LEU A 175 -1.91 11.57 20.20
CA LEU A 175 -0.66 11.69 20.96
C LEU A 175 -0.55 10.50 21.90
N VAL A 176 0.56 9.78 21.84
CA VAL A 176 0.93 8.75 22.83
C VAL A 176 2.22 9.20 23.50
N THR A 177 2.23 9.29 24.82
CA THR A 177 3.38 9.77 25.59
C THR A 177 3.47 9.07 26.94
N ASP A 178 4.68 8.93 27.49
CA ASP A 178 4.94 8.49 28.86
C ASP A 178 5.06 9.65 29.85
N ASP A 179 4.94 10.90 29.37
CA ASP A 179 5.08 12.11 30.18
C ASP A 179 3.78 12.91 30.29
N ARG A 180 3.33 13.12 31.53
CA ARG A 180 2.11 13.88 31.80
C ARG A 180 2.24 15.36 31.43
N ALA A 181 3.42 15.95 31.64
CA ALA A 181 3.62 17.36 31.34
C ALA A 181 3.57 17.62 29.83
N MET A 182 4.14 16.73 29.02
CA MET A 182 4.01 16.68 27.56
C MET A 182 2.54 16.63 27.13
N ALA A 183 1.77 15.67 27.65
CA ALA A 183 0.35 15.53 27.35
C ALA A 183 -0.45 16.81 27.64
N GLU A 184 -0.29 17.36 28.85
CA GLU A 184 -1.00 18.57 29.27
C GLU A 184 -0.59 19.80 28.45
N LYS A 185 0.70 19.92 28.12
CA LYS A 185 1.20 21.05 27.34
C LYS A 185 0.72 21.00 25.89
N VAL A 186 0.69 19.83 25.26
CA VAL A 186 0.16 19.69 23.91
C VAL A 186 -1.34 20.04 23.87
N MET A 187 -2.13 19.56 24.83
CA MET A 187 -3.55 19.91 24.93
C MET A 187 -3.79 21.41 25.11
N GLU A 188 -2.89 22.11 25.81
CA GLU A 188 -2.93 23.58 25.97
C GLU A 188 -2.64 24.32 24.64
N LEU A 189 -1.66 23.85 23.87
CA LEU A 189 -1.16 24.53 22.67
C LEU A 189 -2.08 24.36 21.44
N VAL A 190 -2.64 23.17 21.25
CA VAL A 190 -3.38 22.80 20.03
C VAL A 190 -4.52 23.77 19.67
N PRO A 191 -5.38 24.23 20.60
CA PRO A 191 -6.46 25.17 20.25
C PRO A 191 -5.96 26.49 19.65
N GLY A 192 -4.82 27.00 20.12
CA GLY A 192 -4.21 28.22 19.60
C GLY A 192 -3.66 28.03 18.20
N LEU A 193 -2.98 26.90 17.95
CA LEU A 193 -2.47 26.54 16.63
C LEU A 193 -3.59 26.32 15.60
N ILE A 194 -4.69 25.68 16.00
CA ILE A 194 -5.87 25.51 15.13
C ILE A 194 -6.49 26.87 14.77
N ALA A 195 -6.57 27.80 15.72
CA ALA A 195 -7.15 29.12 15.49
C ALA A 195 -6.31 30.01 14.56
N ASP A 196 -5.01 29.74 14.43
CA ASP A 196 -4.09 30.45 13.54
C ASP A 196 -4.15 29.97 12.07
N LEU A 197 -4.81 28.82 11.82
CA LEU A 197 -5.00 28.30 10.46
C LEU A 197 -6.00 29.15 9.65
N PRO A 198 -5.89 29.13 8.30
CA PRO A 198 -6.94 29.66 7.43
C PRO A 198 -8.32 29.07 7.75
N GLU A 199 -9.38 29.86 7.57
CA GLU A 199 -10.76 29.52 8.00
C GLU A 199 -11.18 28.07 7.70
N LEU A 200 -11.07 27.62 6.44
CA LEU A 200 -11.44 26.26 6.04
C LEU A 200 -10.60 25.17 6.73
N ASN A 201 -9.31 25.42 6.94
CA ASN A 201 -8.38 24.49 7.59
C ASN A 201 -8.64 24.45 9.09
N SER A 202 -8.85 25.61 9.71
CA SER A 202 -9.22 25.76 11.11
C SER A 202 -10.53 25.04 11.43
N GLU A 203 -11.58 25.19 10.61
CA GLU A 203 -12.85 24.50 10.79
C GLU A 203 -12.70 22.97 10.74
N ASN A 204 -11.92 22.45 9.79
CA ASN A 204 -11.65 21.00 9.69
C ASN A 204 -10.85 20.52 10.91
N ALA A 205 -9.75 21.19 11.24
CA ALA A 205 -8.88 20.79 12.34
C ALA A 205 -9.60 20.87 13.70
N ALA A 206 -10.43 21.89 13.93
CA ALA A 206 -11.23 22.02 15.14
C ALA A 206 -12.25 20.86 15.29
N ALA A 207 -12.89 20.45 14.20
CA ALA A 207 -13.81 19.31 14.22
C ALA A 207 -13.08 17.99 14.44
N ALA A 208 -11.98 17.76 13.72
CA ALA A 208 -11.11 16.59 13.89
C ALA A 208 -10.60 16.46 15.33
N TRP A 209 -10.07 17.55 15.89
CA TRP A 209 -9.59 17.59 17.27
C TRP A 209 -10.69 17.29 18.29
N ARG A 210 -11.87 17.91 18.13
CA ARG A 210 -13.00 17.71 19.05
C ARG A 210 -13.54 16.27 19.03
N ASP A 211 -13.68 15.69 17.84
CA ASP A 211 -14.46 14.46 17.65
C ASP A 211 -13.61 13.19 17.61
N TYR A 212 -12.32 13.29 17.27
CA TYR A 212 -11.46 12.13 16.98
C TYR A 212 -10.07 12.18 17.63
N ALA A 213 -9.65 13.29 18.23
CA ALA A 213 -8.32 13.33 18.84
C ALA A 213 -8.28 12.64 20.21
N GLU A 214 -7.17 11.96 20.48
CA GLU A 214 -6.92 11.31 21.76
C GLU A 214 -5.50 11.58 22.23
N VAL A 215 -5.35 11.83 23.53
CA VAL A 215 -4.05 11.95 24.20
C VAL A 215 -3.96 10.82 25.21
N ILE A 216 -2.99 9.92 25.00
CA ILE A 216 -2.86 8.65 25.70
C ILE A 216 -1.57 8.68 26.52
N LEU A 217 -1.73 8.65 27.84
CA LEU A 217 -0.61 8.56 28.78
C LEU A 217 -0.30 7.09 29.08
N CYS A 218 0.92 6.68 28.78
CA CYS A 218 1.46 5.36 29.06
C CYS A 218 2.44 5.39 30.24
N ALA A 219 2.78 4.24 30.80
CA ALA A 219 3.74 4.10 31.88
C ALA A 219 5.19 4.15 31.40
N ASP A 220 5.46 3.63 30.20
CA ASP A 220 6.79 3.52 29.59
C ASP A 220 6.72 3.42 28.06
N ARG A 221 7.89 3.49 27.41
CA ARG A 221 8.04 3.40 25.96
C ARG A 221 7.53 2.07 25.37
N GLU A 222 7.63 0.97 26.11
CA GLU A 222 7.13 -0.34 25.69
C GLU A 222 5.60 -0.35 25.60
N GLU A 223 4.90 0.28 26.54
CA GLU A 223 3.46 0.48 26.48
C GLU A 223 3.06 1.47 25.37
N MET A 224 3.85 2.54 25.16
CA MET A 224 3.64 3.46 24.04
C MET A 224 3.71 2.75 22.69
N ALA A 225 4.73 1.91 22.47
CA ALA A 225 4.90 1.13 21.24
C ALA A 225 3.73 0.15 21.01
N LYS A 226 3.32 -0.59 22.05
CA LYS A 226 2.15 -1.48 21.98
C LYS A 226 0.86 -0.74 21.68
N THR A 227 0.69 0.45 22.25
CA THR A 227 -0.46 1.32 21.98
C THR A 227 -0.46 1.76 20.53
N SER A 228 0.66 2.24 20.01
CA SER A 228 0.78 2.61 18.59
C SER A 228 0.47 1.42 17.66
N ASP A 229 1.06 0.25 17.93
CA ASP A 229 0.82 -0.95 17.12
C ASP A 229 -0.64 -1.41 17.16
N ALA A 230 -1.33 -1.20 18.30
CA ALA A 230 -2.76 -1.49 18.40
C ALA A 230 -3.61 -0.54 17.54
N TYR A 231 -3.25 0.75 17.45
CA TYR A 231 -3.92 1.72 16.57
C TYR A 231 -3.58 1.48 15.10
N ALA A 232 -2.37 1.01 14.79
CA ALA A 232 -1.88 0.75 13.44
C ALA A 232 -2.10 1.96 12.50
N PRO A 233 -1.49 3.12 12.82
CA PRO A 233 -1.75 4.38 12.13
C PRO A 233 -1.23 4.39 10.69
N GLU A 234 -1.87 5.20 9.85
CA GLU A 234 -1.40 5.55 8.51
C GLU A 234 -0.02 6.22 8.59
N HIS A 235 0.09 7.26 9.43
CA HIS A 235 1.32 8.00 9.67
C HIS A 235 1.76 7.89 11.13
N LEU A 236 2.99 7.45 11.38
CA LEU A 236 3.57 7.36 12.71
C LEU A 236 4.81 8.24 12.83
N THR A 237 4.77 9.23 13.71
CA THR A 237 5.93 10.05 14.06
C THR A 237 6.46 9.63 15.43
N VAL A 238 7.78 9.52 15.57
CA VAL A 238 8.47 9.28 16.83
C VAL A 238 9.37 10.48 17.14
N GLN A 239 9.03 11.22 18.19
CA GLN A 239 9.85 12.28 18.77
C GLN A 239 10.30 11.80 20.14
N ALA A 240 11.39 11.04 20.17
CA ALA A 240 11.90 10.41 21.38
C ALA A 240 13.40 10.12 21.25
N GLU A 241 14.06 9.85 22.37
CA GLU A 241 15.41 9.28 22.39
C GLU A 241 15.41 7.84 21.82
N ASP A 242 16.60 7.34 21.46
CA ASP A 242 16.82 5.93 21.05
C ASP A 242 15.99 5.50 19.81
N LEU A 243 16.10 6.27 18.72
CA LEU A 243 15.35 6.04 17.47
C LEU A 243 15.55 4.64 16.86
N ASP A 244 16.72 4.04 17.05
CA ASP A 244 17.01 2.67 16.58
C ASP A 244 16.11 1.65 17.29
N TRP A 245 15.89 1.80 18.61
CA TRP A 245 14.98 0.93 19.35
C TRP A 245 13.55 1.01 18.80
N TRP A 246 13.06 2.21 18.49
CA TRP A 246 11.74 2.39 17.90
C TRP A 246 11.61 1.75 16.52
N LEU A 247 12.63 1.95 15.66
CA LEU A 247 12.67 1.36 14.32
C LEU A 247 12.64 -0.18 14.36
N GLU A 248 13.32 -0.78 15.33
CA GLU A 248 13.34 -2.24 15.50
C GLU A 248 12.08 -2.79 16.17
N THR A 249 11.41 -1.99 17.02
CA THR A 249 10.32 -2.46 17.88
C THR A 249 8.93 -2.29 17.26
N LEU A 250 8.68 -1.21 16.52
CA LEU A 250 7.36 -0.90 15.96
C LEU A 250 7.02 -1.81 14.78
N ASN A 251 5.79 -2.33 14.72
CA ASN A 251 5.40 -3.33 13.72
C ASN A 251 4.24 -2.90 12.82
N CYS A 252 3.41 -1.95 13.26
CA CYS A 252 2.17 -1.59 12.56
C CYS A 252 2.11 -0.09 12.28
N TYR A 253 2.50 0.32 11.09
CA TYR A 253 2.39 1.70 10.59
C TYR A 253 2.36 1.73 9.06
N GLY A 254 1.74 2.75 8.46
CA GLY A 254 1.82 2.98 7.02
C GLY A 254 3.17 3.57 6.59
N SER A 255 3.58 4.65 7.25
CA SER A 255 4.90 5.28 7.12
C SER A 255 5.40 5.78 8.48
N LEU A 256 6.68 5.57 8.75
CA LEU A 256 7.35 5.93 10.01
C LEU A 256 8.29 7.13 9.80
N PHE A 257 8.19 8.10 10.70
CA PHE A 257 9.00 9.33 10.76
C PHE A 257 9.76 9.32 12.09
N LEU A 258 11.09 9.30 12.04
CA LEU A 258 11.95 9.11 13.22
C LEU A 258 12.75 10.39 13.49
N GLY A 259 12.57 10.95 14.69
CA GLY A 259 13.27 12.15 15.16
C GLY A 259 12.50 13.44 14.88
N GLU A 260 12.82 14.46 15.67
CA GLU A 260 12.23 15.82 15.60
C GLU A 260 12.47 16.49 14.23
N GLU A 261 13.53 16.10 13.53
CA GLU A 261 13.87 16.62 12.19
C GLU A 261 12.96 16.08 11.08
N THR A 262 12.05 15.16 11.38
CA THR A 262 11.14 14.55 10.43
C THR A 262 9.70 14.90 10.74
N THR A 263 8.89 15.10 9.69
CA THR A 263 7.45 15.34 9.83
C THR A 263 6.71 14.64 8.70
N VAL A 264 5.45 14.28 8.96
CA VAL A 264 4.53 13.73 7.96
C VAL A 264 4.51 14.61 6.73
N SER A 265 4.50 15.93 6.91
CA SER A 265 4.49 16.90 5.80
C SER A 265 5.64 16.70 4.80
N TYR A 266 6.82 16.26 5.25
CA TYR A 266 7.94 15.96 4.35
C TYR A 266 7.67 14.69 3.55
N GLY A 267 7.18 13.63 4.19
CA GLY A 267 6.78 12.38 3.51
C GLY A 267 5.66 12.59 2.51
N ASP A 268 4.75 13.47 2.87
CA ASP A 268 3.55 13.75 2.11
C ASP A 268 3.83 14.50 0.80
N LYS A 269 4.97 15.20 0.73
CA LYS A 269 5.31 16.10 -0.39
C LYS A 269 6.64 15.80 -1.08
N ALA A 270 7.73 15.54 -0.33
CA ALA A 270 9.09 15.75 -0.86
C ALA A 270 10.20 14.79 -0.38
N SER A 271 10.03 13.99 0.68
CA SER A 271 11.12 13.16 1.22
C SER A 271 11.46 11.95 0.31
N GLY A 272 10.50 11.51 -0.51
CA GLY A 272 10.63 10.38 -1.43
C GLY A 272 9.89 9.10 -0.99
N THR A 273 9.38 9.04 0.23
CA THR A 273 8.42 8.01 0.64
C THR A 273 7.08 8.19 -0.09
N ASN A 274 6.24 7.15 -0.12
CA ASN A 274 4.95 7.22 -0.81
C ASN A 274 3.84 7.49 0.20
N HIS A 275 3.05 8.54 0.00
CA HIS A 275 1.98 8.93 0.91
C HIS A 275 0.61 8.29 0.62
N VAL A 276 0.54 7.40 -0.37
CA VAL A 276 -0.67 6.59 -0.58
C VAL A 276 -0.58 5.42 0.39
N LEU A 277 -1.10 5.64 1.59
CA LEU A 277 -0.90 4.78 2.75
C LEU A 277 -2.21 4.10 3.20
N PRO A 278 -2.08 2.98 3.93
CA PRO A 278 -3.23 2.32 4.53
C PRO A 278 -3.72 3.07 5.76
N THR A 279 -5.02 3.28 5.85
CA THR A 279 -5.71 3.97 6.96
C THR A 279 -6.64 3.01 7.68
N SER A 280 -7.26 3.46 8.78
CA SER A 280 -8.31 2.68 9.47
C SER A 280 -7.81 1.29 9.91
N ARG A 281 -6.61 1.25 10.50
CA ARG A 281 -5.91 0.04 10.96
C ARG A 281 -5.44 -0.91 9.87
N ALA A 282 -5.57 -0.57 8.58
CA ALA A 282 -5.11 -1.43 7.50
C ALA A 282 -3.59 -1.66 7.51
N ALA A 283 -2.83 -0.82 8.22
CA ALA A 283 -1.40 -1.02 8.44
C ALA A 283 -1.06 -2.35 9.15
N THR A 284 -2.03 -3.03 9.78
CA THR A 284 -1.80 -4.37 10.36
C THR A 284 -1.63 -5.47 9.31
N TYR A 285 -1.99 -5.24 8.05
CA TYR A 285 -1.95 -6.28 7.00
C TYR A 285 -1.46 -5.80 5.63
N THR A 286 -1.21 -4.50 5.45
CA THR A 286 -0.62 -3.97 4.22
C THR A 286 0.25 -2.76 4.53
N GLY A 287 1.27 -2.53 3.71
CA GLY A 287 1.99 -1.25 3.66
C GLY A 287 1.43 -0.30 2.59
N GLY A 288 2.06 0.86 2.50
CA GLY A 288 1.80 1.88 1.48
C GLY A 288 2.05 1.45 0.04
N LEU A 289 1.65 2.31 -0.90
CA LEU A 289 1.88 2.11 -2.31
C LEU A 289 3.39 2.04 -2.59
N SER A 290 3.81 0.96 -3.22
CA SER A 290 5.19 0.76 -3.67
C SER A 290 5.19 0.08 -5.02
N VAL A 291 6.37 0.02 -5.66
CA VAL A 291 6.53 -0.70 -6.93
C VAL A 291 6.04 -2.14 -6.84
N HIS A 292 6.18 -2.79 -5.67
CA HIS A 292 5.74 -4.16 -5.42
C HIS A 292 4.25 -4.38 -5.69
N LYS A 293 3.39 -3.37 -5.47
CA LYS A 293 1.94 -3.46 -5.73
C LYS A 293 1.63 -3.66 -7.22
N TYR A 294 2.55 -3.28 -8.10
CA TYR A 294 2.42 -3.45 -9.55
C TYR A 294 3.07 -4.74 -10.05
N MET A 295 3.72 -5.51 -9.19
CA MET A 295 4.49 -6.69 -9.58
C MET A 295 3.71 -7.98 -9.29
N LYS A 296 3.62 -8.82 -10.30
CA LYS A 296 3.14 -10.20 -10.19
C LYS A 296 4.34 -11.10 -9.94
N ILE A 297 4.35 -11.73 -8.78
CA ILE A 297 5.32 -12.76 -8.44
C ILE A 297 4.74 -14.09 -8.93
N VAL A 298 5.29 -14.62 -10.02
CA VAL A 298 4.79 -15.85 -10.66
C VAL A 298 5.80 -16.97 -10.55
N THR A 299 5.32 -18.20 -10.38
CA THR A 299 6.20 -19.37 -10.34
C THR A 299 6.25 -20.05 -11.70
N TRP A 300 7.36 -20.73 -11.97
CA TRP A 300 7.56 -21.56 -13.15
C TRP A 300 8.30 -22.83 -12.77
N GLN A 301 8.17 -23.86 -13.61
CA GLN A 301 8.93 -25.11 -13.46
C GLN A 301 9.33 -25.66 -14.81
N ARG A 302 10.45 -26.37 -14.86
CA ARG A 302 10.97 -27.03 -16.05
C ARG A 302 11.64 -28.32 -15.61
N ALA A 303 11.22 -29.44 -16.19
CA ALA A 303 11.80 -30.74 -15.92
C ALA A 303 12.41 -31.36 -17.17
N THR A 304 13.54 -32.05 -17.01
CA THR A 304 13.99 -33.07 -17.95
C THR A 304 13.07 -34.29 -17.83
N ARG A 305 13.23 -35.26 -18.74
CA ARG A 305 12.48 -36.53 -18.64
C ARG A 305 12.79 -37.22 -17.32
N GLU A 306 14.08 -37.41 -17.01
CA GLU A 306 14.54 -38.03 -15.76
C GLU A 306 14.05 -37.28 -14.52
N GLY A 307 14.23 -35.95 -14.48
CA GLY A 307 13.80 -35.15 -13.32
C GLY A 307 12.29 -35.17 -13.07
N SER A 308 11.49 -35.50 -14.09
CA SER A 308 10.03 -35.63 -13.96
C SER A 308 9.56 -37.00 -13.46
N LYS A 309 10.43 -38.02 -13.45
CA LYS A 309 10.04 -39.42 -13.23
C LYS A 309 9.43 -39.66 -11.85
N ASP A 310 10.20 -39.43 -10.81
CA ASP A 310 9.76 -39.71 -9.43
C ASP A 310 8.61 -38.78 -9.02
N VAL A 311 8.64 -37.53 -9.51
CA VAL A 311 7.56 -36.57 -9.30
C VAL A 311 6.27 -37.03 -9.96
N ALA A 312 6.33 -37.60 -11.17
CA ALA A 312 5.15 -38.14 -11.85
C ALA A 312 4.58 -39.37 -11.11
N ILE A 313 5.44 -40.25 -10.58
CA ILE A 313 5.00 -41.40 -9.77
C ILE A 313 4.24 -40.92 -8.53
N ALA A 314 4.85 -40.00 -7.76
CA ALA A 314 4.22 -39.42 -6.58
C ALA A 314 2.91 -38.69 -6.92
N THR A 315 2.92 -37.89 -8.00
CA THR A 315 1.74 -37.15 -8.48
C THR A 315 0.59 -38.09 -8.81
N ALA A 316 0.86 -39.20 -9.49
CA ALA A 316 -0.15 -40.18 -9.85
C ALA A 316 -0.83 -40.80 -8.63
N ARG A 317 -0.04 -41.17 -7.62
CA ARG A 317 -0.53 -41.76 -6.36
C ARG A 317 -1.34 -40.75 -5.54
N ILE A 318 -0.79 -39.56 -5.30
CA ILE A 318 -1.47 -38.48 -4.56
C ILE A 318 -2.79 -38.14 -5.25
N SER A 319 -2.76 -37.96 -6.58
CA SER A 319 -3.97 -37.61 -7.34
C SER A 319 -5.06 -38.69 -7.22
N ARG A 320 -4.70 -39.97 -7.11
CA ARG A 320 -5.68 -41.04 -6.90
C ARG A 320 -6.24 -41.05 -5.48
N LEU A 321 -5.41 -40.81 -4.47
CA LEU A 321 -5.85 -40.64 -3.08
C LEU A 321 -6.82 -39.47 -2.94
N GLU A 322 -6.60 -38.39 -3.70
CA GLU A 322 -7.47 -37.21 -3.74
C GLU A 322 -8.73 -37.39 -4.62
N GLY A 323 -8.88 -38.55 -5.30
CA GLY A 323 -9.98 -38.79 -6.24
C GLY A 323 -9.89 -38.00 -7.55
N MET A 324 -8.73 -37.41 -7.87
CA MET A 324 -8.46 -36.60 -9.06
C MET A 324 -7.86 -37.44 -10.21
N GLU A 325 -8.61 -38.42 -10.73
CA GLU A 325 -8.12 -39.37 -11.74
C GLU A 325 -7.55 -38.71 -13.01
N GLY A 326 -8.09 -37.55 -13.44
CA GLY A 326 -7.54 -36.81 -14.56
C GLY A 326 -6.12 -36.29 -14.33
N HIS A 327 -5.79 -35.89 -13.10
CA HIS A 327 -4.43 -35.47 -12.72
C HIS A 327 -3.48 -36.67 -12.71
N ALA A 328 -3.94 -37.81 -12.18
CA ALA A 328 -3.16 -39.04 -12.17
C ALA A 328 -2.77 -39.48 -13.58
N ARG A 329 -3.74 -39.54 -14.49
CA ARG A 329 -3.50 -39.93 -15.89
C ARG A 329 -2.56 -38.99 -16.64
N ALA A 330 -2.54 -37.70 -16.28
CA ALA A 330 -1.60 -36.76 -16.86
C ALA A 330 -0.14 -37.13 -16.50
N ALA A 331 0.10 -37.65 -15.30
CA ALA A 331 1.40 -38.17 -14.89
C ALA A 331 1.70 -39.53 -15.54
N ASP A 332 0.75 -40.47 -15.52
CA ASP A 332 0.89 -41.80 -16.11
C ASP A 332 1.33 -41.75 -17.58
N VAL A 333 0.70 -40.89 -18.40
CA VAL A 333 0.99 -40.81 -19.84
C VAL A 333 2.43 -40.36 -20.10
N ARG A 334 3.02 -39.55 -19.22
CA ARG A 334 4.41 -39.10 -19.33
C ARG A 334 5.35 -40.24 -18.93
N LEU A 335 5.04 -40.96 -17.86
CA LEU A 335 5.78 -42.16 -17.45
C LEU A 335 5.82 -43.21 -18.58
N ALA A 336 4.65 -43.56 -19.11
CA ALA A 336 4.52 -44.54 -20.20
C ALA A 336 5.26 -44.11 -21.48
N LYS A 337 5.23 -42.81 -21.81
CA LYS A 337 5.88 -42.28 -23.03
C LYS A 337 7.40 -42.21 -22.91
N TYR A 338 7.92 -41.77 -21.77
CA TYR A 338 9.35 -41.46 -21.63
C TYR A 338 10.17 -42.60 -21.02
N PHE A 339 9.53 -43.54 -20.33
CA PHE A 339 10.16 -44.72 -19.73
C PHE A 339 9.50 -46.02 -20.23
N PRO A 340 9.45 -46.25 -21.56
CA PRO A 340 8.82 -47.45 -22.10
C PRO A 340 9.57 -48.70 -21.60
N GLY A 341 8.83 -49.67 -21.08
CA GLY A 341 9.40 -50.93 -20.54
C GLY A 341 9.66 -50.91 -19.04
N GLU A 342 9.44 -49.79 -18.36
CA GLU A 342 9.42 -49.72 -16.90
C GLU A 342 7.99 -49.88 -16.37
N ASN A 343 7.83 -50.66 -15.30
CA ASN A 343 6.57 -50.81 -14.58
C ASN A 343 6.64 -50.00 -13.29
N PHE A 344 5.78 -49.00 -13.18
CA PHE A 344 5.64 -48.17 -11.99
C PHE A 344 4.44 -48.64 -11.19
N ASP A 345 4.59 -48.78 -9.87
CA ASP A 345 3.43 -48.85 -8.99
C ASP A 345 2.84 -47.44 -8.86
N LEU A 346 1.66 -47.25 -9.43
CA LEU A 346 0.94 -45.98 -9.47
C LEU A 346 -0.36 -46.05 -8.65
N THR A 347 -0.50 -47.10 -7.85
CA THR A 347 -1.70 -47.33 -7.04
C THR A 347 -1.64 -46.54 -5.73
N ALA A 348 -2.83 -46.28 -5.19
CA ALA A 348 -3.02 -45.51 -3.96
C ALA A 348 -3.27 -46.41 -2.72
N VAL A 349 -3.13 -47.72 -2.87
CA VAL A 349 -3.54 -48.70 -1.86
C VAL A 349 -2.28 -49.32 -1.25
N GLU A 350 -2.14 -49.27 0.07
CA GLU A 350 -1.22 -50.17 0.78
C GLU A 350 -1.79 -51.61 0.69
N GLU A 351 -0.92 -52.59 0.44
CA GLU A 351 -1.26 -54.01 0.61
C GLU A 351 -1.61 -54.34 2.07
#